data_AF-A0A376VL56-F1
#
_entry.id   AF-A0A376VL56-F1
#
_cell.length_a   1.000
_cell.length_b   1.000
_cell.length_c   1.000
_cell.angle_alpha   90.00
_cell.angle_beta   90.00
_cell.angle_gamma   90.00
#
_symmetry.space_group_name_H-M   'P 1'
#
loop_
_entity.id
_entity.type
_entity.pdbx_description
1 polymer ?
#
loop_
_entity_poly.entity_id
_entity_poly.type
_entity_poly.pdbx_seq_one_letter_code
_entity_poly.pdbx_strand_id
1 'polypeptide(L)'
;MLCLAVMVAVCAILGSLAMGMMFDSRNIPDDLMTNGQYYAFQKLGEYYNMGNTLMVIYAIANTLGQVAALVFSIDAPLKVLLGDADSKYIPASLCRTNASGTPVNGYFLTLVLVAILIMLPTLGIGDMNNLYKWLLNLNSVVMPLRYLWVFVAFIAVVRLAQKYKPEYVFIRNKPLAMTVGIWCFAFTALPV
;
A
#
# COMPACT_ATOMS: atom_id res chain seq x y z
N MET A 1 0.29 -2.71 -16.75
CA MET A 1 -0.18 -3.12 -15.42
C MET A 1 -0.02 -4.62 -15.17
N LEU A 2 -0.53 -5.51 -16.04
CA LEU A 2 -0.44 -6.97 -15.81
C LEU A 2 1.00 -7.51 -15.78
N CYS A 3 1.89 -7.05 -16.68
CA CYS A 3 3.31 -7.45 -16.65
C CYS A 3 4.03 -7.02 -15.37
N LEU A 4 3.72 -5.83 -14.84
CA LEU A 4 4.28 -5.34 -13.57
C LEU A 4 3.82 -6.21 -12.40
N ALA A 5 2.53 -6.57 -12.36
CA ALA A 5 2.00 -7.46 -11.33
C ALA A 5 2.69 -8.84 -11.34
N VAL A 6 2.89 -9.42 -12.53
CA VAL A 6 3.62 -10.69 -12.68
C VAL A 6 5.07 -10.56 -12.19
N MET A 7 5.77 -9.49 -12.57
CA MET A 7 7.14 -9.24 -12.11
C MET A 7 7.22 -9.14 -10.59
N VAL A 8 6.33 -8.37 -9.96
CA VAL A 8 6.29 -8.23 -8.49
C VAL A 8 6.02 -9.56 -7.81
N ALA A 9 5.07 -10.36 -8.34
CA ALA A 9 4.76 -11.67 -7.79
C ALA A 9 5.97 -12.63 -7.87
N VAL A 10 6.66 -12.66 -9.01
CA VAL A 10 7.88 -13.48 -9.18
C VAL A 10 8.97 -13.03 -8.21
N CYS A 11 9.23 -11.73 -8.09
CA CYS A 11 10.21 -11.19 -7.14
C CYS A 11 9.86 -11.56 -5.69
N ALA A 12 8.58 -11.50 -5.30
CA ALA A 12 8.14 -11.85 -3.94
C ALA A 12 8.31 -13.34 -3.63
N ILE A 13 8.02 -14.22 -4.60
CA ILE A 13 8.21 -15.66 -4.45
C ILE A 13 9.70 -15.99 -4.33
N LEU A 14 10.52 -15.48 -5.24
CA LEU A 14 11.97 -15.72 -5.22
C LEU A 14 12.63 -15.16 -3.95
N GLY A 15 12.21 -13.97 -3.50
CA GLY A 15 12.69 -13.38 -2.25
C GLY A 15 12.32 -14.22 -1.03
N SER A 16 11.09 -14.71 -0.97
CA SER A 16 10.62 -15.61 0.11
C SER A 16 11.40 -16.93 0.13
N LEU A 17 11.65 -17.52 -1.05
CA LEU A 17 12.45 -18.74 -1.19
C LEU A 17 13.90 -18.52 -0.76
N ALA A 18 14.52 -17.41 -1.17
CA ALA A 18 15.88 -17.07 -0.77
C ALA A 18 16.01 -16.92 0.74
N MET A 19 15.08 -16.21 1.38
CA MET A 19 15.03 -16.09 2.85
C MET A 19 14.88 -17.46 3.52
N GLY A 20 14.02 -18.34 3.00
CA GLY A 20 13.85 -19.70 3.52
C GLY A 20 15.10 -20.60 3.39
N MET A 21 15.98 -20.32 2.42
CA MET A 21 17.25 -21.06 2.27
C MET A 21 18.39 -20.49 3.14
N MET A 22 18.34 -19.19 3.46
CA MET A 22 19.42 -18.51 4.20
C MET A 22 19.26 -18.55 5.72
N PHE A 23 18.06 -18.79 6.23
CA PHE A 23 17.76 -18.82 7.66
C PHE A 23 17.29 -20.21 8.10
N ASP A 24 17.81 -20.69 9.22
CA ASP A 24 17.39 -21.96 9.81
C ASP A 24 16.06 -21.75 10.56
N SER A 25 15.02 -22.49 10.14
CA SER A 25 13.69 -22.45 10.76
C SER A 25 13.67 -22.87 12.23
N ARG A 26 14.73 -23.52 12.74
CA ARG A 26 14.83 -23.96 14.13
C ARG A 26 15.43 -22.91 15.08
N ASN A 27 16.10 -21.89 14.55
CA ASN A 27 16.71 -20.82 15.34
C ASN A 27 16.47 -19.48 14.65
N ILE A 28 15.21 -19.05 14.65
CA ILE A 28 14.76 -17.80 14.05
C ILE A 28 15.06 -16.66 15.04
N PRO A 29 15.88 -15.65 14.67
CA PRO A 29 16.05 -14.46 15.49
C PRO A 29 14.71 -13.76 15.72
N ASP A 30 14.45 -13.30 16.95
CA ASP A 30 13.19 -12.63 17.29
C ASP A 30 12.94 -11.35 16.46
N ASP A 31 13.99 -10.75 15.91
CA ASP A 31 13.95 -9.55 15.08
C ASP A 31 14.02 -9.83 13.57
N LEU A 32 13.97 -11.10 13.15
CA LEU A 32 14.08 -11.48 11.73
C LEU A 32 13.01 -10.80 10.86
N MET A 33 11.83 -10.54 11.42
CA MET A 33 10.75 -9.90 10.67
C MET A 33 11.06 -8.45 10.29
N THR A 34 11.90 -7.77 11.06
CA THR A 34 12.29 -6.37 10.81
C THR A 34 13.66 -6.28 10.14
N ASN A 35 14.60 -7.15 10.55
CA ASN A 35 16.00 -7.06 10.16
C ASN A 35 16.45 -8.16 9.19
N GLY A 36 15.58 -9.11 8.85
CA GLY A 36 15.94 -10.30 8.08
C GLY A 36 16.54 -9.99 6.71
N GLN A 37 16.08 -8.92 6.05
CA GLN A 37 16.68 -8.49 4.79
C GLN A 37 18.14 -8.03 4.97
N TYR A 38 18.44 -7.29 6.04
CA TYR A 38 19.81 -6.86 6.36
C TYR A 38 20.71 -8.04 6.70
N TYR A 39 20.21 -8.98 7.50
CA TYR A 39 20.93 -10.21 7.82
C TYR A 39 21.17 -11.09 6.59
N ALA A 40 20.25 -11.11 5.62
CA ALA A 40 20.45 -11.83 4.37
C ALA A 40 21.63 -11.23 3.59
N PHE A 41 21.65 -9.91 3.41
CA PHE A 41 22.76 -9.24 2.72
C PHE A 41 24.08 -9.32 3.49
N GLN A 42 24.04 -9.39 4.82
CA GLN A 42 25.21 -9.64 5.65
C GLN A 42 25.77 -11.06 5.42
N LYS A 43 24.94 -12.11 5.50
CA LYS A 43 25.35 -13.49 5.22
C LYS A 43 25.89 -13.67 3.80
N LEU A 44 25.29 -12.97 2.84
CA LEU A 44 25.77 -12.95 1.45
C LEU A 44 27.16 -12.33 1.36
N GLY A 45 27.38 -11.21 2.07
CA GLY A 45 28.68 -10.55 2.14
C GLY A 45 29.75 -11.42 2.81
N GLU A 46 29.39 -12.16 3.86
CA GLU A 46 30.27 -13.16 4.50
C GLU A 46 30.63 -14.29 3.52
N TYR A 47 29.66 -14.82 2.76
CA TYR A 47 29.90 -15.86 1.76
C TYR A 47 30.88 -15.42 0.66
N TYR A 48 30.79 -14.17 0.20
CA TYR A 48 31.68 -13.61 -0.82
C TYR A 48 32.96 -12.96 -0.25
N ASN A 49 33.25 -13.09 1.05
CA ASN A 49 34.36 -12.43 1.75
C ASN A 49 34.35 -10.88 1.64
N MET A 50 33.19 -10.29 1.40
CA MET A 50 32.97 -8.84 1.34
C MET A 50 32.51 -8.23 2.68
N GLY A 51 32.34 -9.08 3.71
CA GLY A 51 31.90 -8.68 5.04
C GLY A 51 30.58 -7.91 5.01
N ASN A 52 30.48 -6.83 5.77
CA ASN A 52 29.24 -6.05 5.90
C ASN A 52 28.96 -5.07 4.75
N THR A 53 29.80 -5.04 3.71
CA THR A 53 29.70 -4.05 2.63
C THR A 53 28.34 -4.13 1.91
N LEU A 54 27.86 -5.34 1.61
CA LEU A 54 26.57 -5.54 0.92
C LEU A 54 25.38 -5.11 1.80
N MET A 55 25.45 -5.38 3.11
CA MET A 55 24.43 -4.93 4.07
C MET A 55 24.33 -3.40 4.11
N VAL A 56 25.47 -2.70 4.13
CA VAL A 56 25.50 -1.22 4.18
C VAL A 56 24.93 -0.62 2.91
N ILE A 57 25.30 -1.15 1.73
CA ILE A 57 24.75 -0.70 0.45
C ILE A 57 23.24 -0.89 0.43
N TYR A 58 22.76 -2.07 0.86
CA TYR A 58 21.34 -2.36 0.97
C TYR A 58 20.64 -1.39 1.93
N ALA A 59 21.23 -1.09 3.09
CA ALA A 59 20.64 -0.18 4.06
C ALA A 59 20.44 1.23 3.51
N ILE A 60 21.42 1.75 2.77
CA ILE A 60 21.30 3.06 2.11
C ILE A 60 20.21 3.03 1.04
N ALA A 61 20.21 1.99 0.19
CA ALA A 61 19.21 1.84 -0.86
C ALA A 61 17.79 1.73 -0.30
N ASN A 62 17.59 0.92 0.75
CA ASN A 62 16.30 0.76 1.42
C ASN A 62 15.85 2.07 2.07
N THR A 63 16.75 2.79 2.73
CA THR A 63 16.44 4.10 3.33
C THR A 63 15.97 5.09 2.28
N LEU A 64 16.69 5.23 1.17
CA LEU A 64 16.31 6.11 0.06
C LEU A 64 14.98 5.67 -0.58
N GLY A 65 14.78 4.37 -0.75
CA GLY A 65 13.54 3.80 -1.29
C GLY A 65 12.33 4.10 -0.40
N GLN A 66 12.47 3.92 0.91
CA GLN A 66 11.39 4.20 1.87
C GLN A 66 11.07 5.70 1.96
N VAL A 67 12.09 6.56 1.91
CA VAL A 67 11.89 8.02 1.84
C VAL A 67 11.13 8.40 0.57
N ALA A 68 11.53 7.86 -0.58
CA ALA A 68 10.84 8.12 -1.85
C ALA A 68 9.39 7.61 -1.82
N ALA A 69 9.16 6.41 -1.30
CA ALA A 69 7.82 5.84 -1.16
C ALA A 69 6.92 6.69 -0.24
N LEU A 70 7.49 7.23 0.85
CA LEU A 70 6.77 8.11 1.78
C LEU A 70 6.35 9.41 1.09
N VAL A 71 7.26 10.07 0.37
CA VAL A 71 6.98 11.31 -0.36
C VAL A 71 5.87 11.08 -1.40
N PHE A 72 5.96 9.99 -2.18
CA PHE A 72 4.95 9.67 -3.18
C PHE A 72 3.58 9.34 -2.54
N SER A 73 3.58 8.61 -1.43
CA SER A 73 2.36 8.24 -0.70
C SER A 73 1.63 9.43 -0.08
N ILE A 74 2.30 10.57 0.10
CA ILE A 74 1.68 11.82 0.56
C ILE A 74 1.13 12.61 -0.63
N ASP A 75 1.94 12.83 -1.68
CA ASP A 75 1.57 13.71 -2.79
C ASP A 75 0.47 13.11 -3.68
N ALA A 76 0.60 11.84 -4.08
CA ALA A 76 -0.27 11.26 -5.09
C ALA A 76 -1.73 11.12 -4.62
N PRO A 77 -2.02 10.56 -3.42
CA PRO A 77 -3.40 10.45 -2.93
C PRO A 77 -4.04 11.81 -2.71
N LEU A 78 -3.28 12.80 -2.26
CA LEU A 78 -3.79 14.15 -2.02
C LEU A 78 -4.20 14.85 -3.32
N LYS A 79 -3.37 14.74 -4.36
CA LYS A 79 -3.69 15.26 -5.70
C LYS A 79 -4.89 14.56 -6.32
N VAL A 80 -5.00 13.24 -6.19
CA VAL A 80 -6.18 12.51 -6.67
C VAL A 80 -7.43 12.94 -5.89
N LEU A 81 -7.34 13.03 -4.56
CA LEU A 81 -8.48 13.41 -3.72
C LEU A 81 -9.01 14.82 -4.04
N LEU A 82 -8.12 15.80 -4.23
CA LEU A 82 -8.50 17.20 -4.44
C LEU A 82 -8.66 17.57 -5.91
N GLY A 83 -8.02 16.83 -6.82
CA GLY A 83 -8.12 17.02 -8.27
C GLY A 83 -9.41 16.48 -8.86
N ASP A 84 -9.90 15.33 -8.37
CA ASP A 84 -11.16 14.72 -8.79
C ASP A 84 -12.34 15.08 -7.86
N ALA A 85 -12.12 16.06 -6.97
CA ALA A 85 -13.10 16.53 -6.02
C ALA A 85 -14.25 17.28 -6.72
N ASP A 86 -15.46 16.72 -6.67
CA ASP A 86 -16.65 17.48 -7.02
C ASP A 86 -16.87 18.60 -5.99
N SER A 87 -16.89 19.84 -6.48
CA SER A 87 -17.12 21.07 -5.70
C SER A 87 -18.39 21.06 -4.85
N LYS A 88 -19.33 20.14 -5.14
CA LYS A 88 -20.54 19.90 -4.36
C LYS A 88 -20.28 19.18 -3.04
N TYR A 89 -19.27 18.31 -2.96
CA TYR A 89 -19.01 17.46 -1.79
C TYR A 89 -17.75 17.85 -1.03
N ILE A 90 -16.79 18.52 -1.67
CA ILE A 90 -15.54 18.97 -1.05
C ILE A 90 -15.51 20.51 -1.04
N PRO A 91 -15.26 21.15 0.12
CA PRO A 91 -15.26 22.61 0.21
C PRO A 91 -14.14 23.20 -0.63
N ALA A 92 -14.45 24.22 -1.43
CA ALA A 92 -13.52 24.90 -2.32
C ALA A 92 -12.26 25.45 -1.62
N SER A 93 -12.35 25.69 -0.31
CA SER A 93 -11.20 26.07 0.54
C SER A 93 -10.10 25.00 0.58
N LEU A 94 -10.43 23.71 0.48
CA LEU A 94 -9.44 22.62 0.46
C LEU A 94 -8.79 22.42 -0.91
N CYS A 95 -9.50 22.75 -2.00
CA CYS A 95 -9.01 22.63 -3.37
C CYS A 95 -8.14 23.83 -3.83
N ARG A 96 -7.76 24.74 -2.93
CA ARG A 96 -6.90 25.88 -3.28
C ARG A 96 -5.48 25.42 -3.61
N THR A 97 -5.05 25.70 -4.83
CA THR A 97 -3.72 25.41 -5.35
C THR A 97 -2.85 26.67 -5.42
N ASN A 98 -1.52 26.49 -5.38
CA ASN A 98 -0.56 27.57 -5.64
C ASN A 98 -0.29 27.74 -7.15
N ALA A 99 0.58 28.70 -7.51
CA ALA A 99 0.98 28.97 -8.89
C ALA A 99 1.59 27.76 -9.62
N SER A 100 2.09 26.76 -8.89
CA SER A 100 2.64 25.52 -9.43
C SER A 100 1.64 24.36 -9.46
N GLY A 101 0.34 24.63 -9.27
CA GLY A 101 -0.73 23.63 -9.29
C GLY A 101 -0.74 22.68 -8.08
N THR A 102 -0.02 23.03 -7.01
CA THR A 102 0.10 22.18 -5.81
C THR A 102 -0.96 22.57 -4.78
N PRO A 103 -1.77 21.63 -4.24
CA PRO A 103 -2.86 21.93 -3.31
C PRO A 103 -2.36 22.25 -1.89
N VAL A 104 -2.06 23.52 -1.62
CA VAL A 104 -1.44 23.98 -0.37
C VAL A 104 -2.28 23.65 0.87
N ASN A 105 -3.60 23.89 0.80
CA ASN A 105 -4.50 23.61 1.92
C ASN A 105 -4.72 22.09 2.11
N GLY A 106 -4.55 21.31 1.05
CA GLY A 106 -4.52 19.86 1.12
C GLY A 106 -3.34 19.34 1.93
N TYR A 107 -2.15 19.88 1.68
CA TYR A 107 -0.94 19.52 2.42
C TYR A 107 -1.03 19.91 3.89
N PHE A 108 -1.62 21.07 4.17
CA PHE A 108 -1.89 21.50 5.55
C PHE A 108 -2.87 20.56 6.26
N LEU A 109 -3.94 20.12 5.58
CA LEU A 109 -4.86 19.11 6.11
C LEU A 109 -4.12 17.81 6.44
N THR A 110 -3.29 17.29 5.53
CA THR A 110 -2.50 16.08 5.78
C THR A 110 -1.55 16.26 6.97
N LEU A 111 -0.90 17.42 7.09
CA LEU A 111 -0.03 17.73 8.21
C LEU A 111 -0.78 17.69 9.54
N VAL A 112 -1.95 18.33 9.62
CA VAL A 112 -2.78 18.33 10.83
C VAL A 112 -3.23 16.92 11.19
N LEU A 113 -3.68 16.13 10.20
CA LEU A 113 -4.11 14.74 10.42
C LEU A 113 -2.96 13.87 10.94
N VAL A 114 -1.78 13.95 10.32
CA VAL A 114 -0.58 13.21 10.75
C VAL A 114 -0.13 13.66 12.15
N ALA A 115 -0.16 14.96 12.43
CA ALA A 115 0.18 15.48 13.76
C ALA A 115 -0.77 14.95 14.85
N ILE A 116 -2.08 14.89 14.58
CA ILE A 116 -3.06 14.28 15.48
C ILE A 116 -2.75 12.80 15.68
N LEU A 117 -2.49 12.05 14.60
CA LEU A 117 -2.13 10.63 14.68
C LEU A 117 -0.88 10.38 15.53
N ILE A 118 0.15 11.23 15.42
CA ILE A 118 1.37 11.14 16.22
C ILE A 118 1.10 11.49 17.70
N MET A 119 0.13 12.35 17.99
CA MET A 119 -0.26 12.70 19.37
C MET A 119 -1.22 11.69 20.02
N LEU A 120 -1.89 10.82 19.27
CA LEU A 120 -2.78 9.80 19.83
C LEU A 120 -2.18 8.88 20.92
N PRO A 121 -0.89 8.46 20.87
CA PRO A 121 -0.27 7.71 21.96
C PRO A 121 -0.30 8.48 23.28
N THR A 122 -0.04 9.80 23.22
CA THR A 122 -0.02 10.68 24.39
C THR A 122 -1.39 10.90 25.01
N LEU A 123 -2.47 10.66 24.24
CA LEU A 123 -3.86 10.89 24.65
C LEU A 123 -4.58 9.64 25.19
N GLY A 124 -3.92 8.48 25.26
CA GLY A 124 -4.49 7.30 25.94
C GLY A 124 -4.11 5.94 25.37
N ILE A 125 -3.49 5.87 24.19
CA ILE A 125 -2.98 4.62 23.60
C ILE A 125 -1.53 4.42 24.07
N GLY A 126 -1.31 4.21 25.37
CA GLY A 126 0.00 4.09 26.02
C GLY A 126 1.26 4.02 25.12
N ASP A 127 1.79 2.82 24.89
CA ASP A 127 3.10 2.58 24.25
C ASP A 127 3.06 2.67 22.70
N MET A 128 4.15 3.09 22.06
CA MET A 128 4.29 3.25 20.59
C MET A 128 3.95 1.97 19.81
N ASN A 129 4.25 0.80 20.39
CA ASN A 129 3.91 -0.49 19.82
C ASN A 129 2.39 -0.70 19.69
N ASN A 130 1.59 -0.17 20.62
CA ASN A 130 0.14 -0.28 20.56
C ASN A 130 -0.44 0.67 19.51
N LEU A 131 0.12 1.86 19.34
CA LEU A 131 -0.25 2.73 18.22
C LEU A 131 0.06 2.05 16.88
N TYR A 132 1.24 1.43 16.73
CA TYR A 132 1.58 0.73 15.50
C TYR A 132 0.61 -0.42 15.19
N LYS A 133 0.29 -1.26 16.18
CA LYS A 133 -0.73 -2.32 16.05
C LYS A 133 -2.10 -1.76 15.68
N TRP A 134 -2.49 -0.65 16.30
CA TRP A 134 -3.76 0.01 16.01
C TRP A 134 -3.80 0.56 14.58
N LEU A 135 -2.74 1.21 14.11
CA LEU A 135 -2.62 1.69 12.72
C LEU A 135 -2.64 0.55 11.72
N LEU A 136 -1.95 -0.57 12.00
CA LEU A 136 -2.00 -1.77 11.16
C LEU A 136 -3.41 -2.34 11.08
N ASN A 137 -4.12 -2.44 12.21
CA ASN A 137 -5.50 -2.91 12.24
C ASN A 137 -6.47 -1.96 11.51
N LEU A 138 -6.25 -0.64 11.63
CA LEU A 138 -7.04 0.32 10.88
C LEU A 138 -6.80 0.16 9.37
N ASN A 139 -5.54 0.02 8.96
CA ASN A 139 -5.17 -0.20 7.56
C ASN A 139 -5.76 -1.51 7.03
N SER A 140 -5.72 -2.59 7.80
CA SER A 140 -6.25 -3.90 7.42
C SER A 140 -7.78 -3.91 7.27
N VAL A 141 -8.50 -2.96 7.88
CA VAL A 141 -9.95 -2.78 7.68
C VAL A 141 -10.25 -1.81 6.55
N VAL A 142 -9.57 -0.66 6.50
CA VAL A 142 -9.84 0.41 5.52
C VAL A 142 -9.47 -0.01 4.10
N MET A 143 -8.36 -0.75 3.92
CA MET A 143 -7.89 -1.18 2.60
C MET A 143 -8.88 -2.16 1.92
N PRO A 144 -9.38 -3.23 2.56
CA PRO A 144 -10.44 -4.05 1.98
C PRO A 144 -11.73 -3.26 1.73
N LEU A 145 -12.13 -2.40 2.67
CA LEU A 145 -13.37 -1.64 2.56
C LEU A 145 -13.44 -0.80 1.28
N ARG A 146 -12.35 -0.10 0.91
CA ARG A 146 -12.32 0.65 -0.37
C ARG A 146 -12.47 -0.27 -1.58
N TYR A 147 -11.91 -1.47 -1.55
CA TYR A 147 -11.99 -2.42 -2.66
C TYR A 147 -13.37 -3.06 -2.77
N LEU A 148 -14.08 -3.28 -1.66
CA LEU A 148 -15.47 -3.73 -1.69
C LEU A 148 -16.35 -2.79 -2.51
N TRP A 149 -16.20 -1.47 -2.34
CA TRP A 149 -16.93 -0.49 -3.15
C TRP A 149 -16.58 -0.55 -4.63
N VAL A 150 -15.29 -0.75 -4.96
CA VAL A 150 -14.86 -0.94 -6.36
C VAL A 150 -15.51 -2.19 -6.97
N PHE A 151 -15.57 -3.30 -6.24
CA PHE A 151 -16.21 -4.53 -6.73
C PHE A 151 -17.74 -4.38 -6.86
N VAL A 152 -18.39 -3.70 -5.92
CA VAL A 152 -19.83 -3.38 -6.03
C VAL A 152 -20.09 -2.51 -7.27
N ALA A 153 -19.28 -1.48 -7.48
CA ALA A 153 -19.38 -0.62 -8.66
C ALA A 153 -19.15 -1.41 -9.96
N PHE A 154 -18.16 -2.31 -9.98
CA PHE A 154 -17.90 -3.19 -11.12
C PHE A 154 -19.10 -4.10 -11.44
N ILE A 155 -19.68 -4.77 -10.44
CA ILE A 155 -20.87 -5.61 -10.60
C ILE A 155 -22.05 -4.79 -11.13
N ALA A 156 -22.25 -3.57 -10.60
CA ALA A 156 -23.31 -2.67 -11.05
C ALA A 156 -23.12 -2.25 -12.51
N VAL A 157 -21.89 -1.92 -12.92
CA VAL A 157 -21.56 -1.55 -14.31
C VAL A 157 -21.76 -2.72 -15.26
N VAL A 158 -21.35 -3.95 -14.90
CA VAL A 158 -21.56 -5.14 -15.73
C VAL A 158 -23.06 -5.44 -15.90
N ARG A 159 -23.86 -5.28 -14.84
CA ARG A 159 -25.32 -5.44 -14.90
C ARG A 159 -25.99 -4.35 -15.75
N LEU A 160 -25.49 -3.11 -15.69
CA LEU A 160 -26.01 -1.96 -16.44
C LEU A 160 -25.30 -1.73 -17.78
N ALA A 161 -24.50 -2.69 -18.24
CA ALA A 161 -23.66 -2.56 -19.44
C ALA A 161 -24.43 -2.32 -20.76
N GLN A 162 -25.76 -2.43 -20.76
CA GLN A 162 -26.59 -2.02 -21.90
C GLN A 162 -26.79 -0.49 -21.99
N LYS A 163 -26.62 0.23 -20.88
CA LYS A 163 -26.85 1.69 -20.79
C LYS A 163 -25.57 2.52 -20.97
N TYR A 164 -24.40 1.91 -20.78
CA TYR A 164 -23.10 2.57 -20.88
C TYR A 164 -22.21 1.83 -21.87
N LYS A 165 -21.55 2.56 -22.78
CA LYS A 165 -20.50 2.00 -23.64
C LYS A 165 -19.17 2.12 -22.91
N PRO A 166 -18.64 1.03 -22.33
CA PRO A 166 -17.33 1.07 -21.69
C PRO A 166 -16.23 1.28 -22.75
N GLU A 167 -15.32 2.21 -22.49
CA GLU A 167 -14.14 2.48 -23.34
C GLU A 167 -13.12 1.33 -23.29
N TYR A 168 -13.12 0.57 -22.18
CA TYR A 168 -12.27 -0.60 -21.97
C TYR A 168 -13.08 -1.77 -21.39
N VAL A 169 -12.93 -2.96 -21.97
CA VAL A 169 -13.60 -4.19 -21.51
C VAL A 169 -12.55 -5.27 -21.27
N PHE A 170 -12.30 -5.59 -20.00
CA PHE A 170 -11.37 -6.64 -19.60
C PHE A 170 -11.92 -8.05 -19.90
N ILE A 171 -13.19 -8.31 -19.58
CA ILE A 171 -13.87 -9.60 -19.82
C ILE A 171 -15.09 -9.35 -20.70
N ARG A 172 -15.04 -9.82 -21.96
CA ARG A 172 -16.16 -9.68 -22.91
C ARG A 172 -17.38 -10.54 -22.52
N ASN A 173 -17.15 -11.65 -21.81
CA ASN A 173 -18.22 -12.57 -21.42
C ASN A 173 -18.89 -12.10 -20.11
N LYS A 174 -20.11 -11.57 -20.20
CA LYS A 174 -20.88 -11.01 -19.08
C LYS A 174 -21.03 -11.95 -17.87
N PRO A 175 -21.46 -13.23 -18.02
CA PRO A 175 -21.54 -14.15 -16.89
C PRO A 175 -20.18 -14.41 -16.23
N LEU A 176 -19.09 -14.56 -17.01
CA LEU A 176 -17.75 -14.72 -16.43
C LEU A 176 -17.30 -13.46 -15.67
N ALA A 177 -17.55 -12.28 -16.21
CA ALA A 177 -17.25 -11.01 -15.54
C ALA A 177 -18.01 -10.89 -14.21
N MET A 178 -19.30 -11.27 -14.19
CA MET A 178 -20.13 -11.27 -12.99
C MET A 178 -19.60 -12.23 -11.93
N THR A 179 -19.26 -13.48 -12.32
CA THR A 179 -18.71 -14.49 -11.39
C THR A 179 -17.40 -14.02 -10.78
N VAL A 180 -16.48 -13.47 -11.58
CA VAL A 180 -15.20 -12.94 -11.08
C VAL A 180 -15.43 -11.77 -10.13
N GLY A 181 -16.32 -10.84 -10.46
CA GLY A 181 -16.65 -9.70 -9.59
C GLY A 181 -17.23 -10.12 -8.24
N ILE A 182 -18.18 -11.06 -8.25
CA ILE A 182 -18.80 -11.61 -7.03
C ILE A 182 -17.76 -12.37 -6.20
N TRP A 183 -16.91 -13.17 -6.83
CA TRP A 183 -15.87 -13.91 -6.15
C TRP A 183 -14.86 -12.97 -5.48
N CYS A 184 -14.36 -11.94 -6.18
CA CYS A 184 -13.48 -10.94 -5.60
C CYS A 184 -14.13 -10.16 -4.45
N PHE A 185 -15.42 -9.80 -4.58
CA PHE A 185 -16.16 -9.15 -3.51
C PHE A 185 -16.26 -10.05 -2.27
N ALA A 186 -16.69 -11.32 -2.44
CA ALA A 186 -16.82 -12.27 -1.34
C ALA A 186 -15.48 -12.54 -0.66
N PHE A 187 -14.41 -12.73 -1.44
CA PHE A 187 -13.06 -12.93 -0.92
C PHE A 187 -12.55 -11.70 -0.13
N THR A 188 -12.88 -10.50 -0.56
CA THR A 188 -12.48 -9.26 0.14
C THR A 188 -13.35 -8.99 1.37
N ALA A 189 -14.61 -9.42 1.36
CA ALA A 189 -15.57 -9.17 2.44
C ALA A 189 -15.42 -10.16 3.60
N LEU A 190 -14.88 -11.35 3.33
CA LEU A 190 -14.58 -12.37 4.32
C LEU A 190 -13.07 -12.36 4.57
N PRO A 191 -12.55 -11.51 5.48
CA PRO A 191 -11.16 -11.60 5.88
C PRO A 191 -10.93 -12.97 6.50
N VAL A 192 -10.05 -13.77 5.88
CA VAL A 192 -9.46 -14.98 6.47
C VAL A 192 -8.46 -14.56 7.53
#